data_AF-A0AAW1P754-F1
#
_entry.id   AF-A0AAW1P754-F1
#
_cell.length_a   1.000
_cell.length_b   1.000
_cell.length_c   1.000
_cell.angle_alpha   90.00
_cell.angle_beta   90.00
_cell.angle_gamma   90.00
#
_symmetry.space_group_name_H-M   'P 1'
#
loop_
_entity.id
_entity.type
_entity.pdbx_description
1 polymer ?
#
loop_
_entity_poly.entity_id
_entity_poly.type
_entity_poly.pdbx_seq_one_letter_code
_entity_poly.pdbx_strand_id
1 'polypeptide(L)'
;MEASTAERQEAEQRQAQLAAQVAAAQAEAAAMERKFLEERAERRKVHEQLQVLRGNIRVMCRVRPPQASGESAITYPLPGALCVQPPDKRSQEFEFDAVFSPHVSQAEVFDEVLPLVRSCADGYNVCIFAYGQTGSGKTHTIFAYGQTGSDKTHKALPMIPASACVR
;
A
#
# COMPACT_ATOMS: atom_id res chain seq x y z
N MET A 1 36.18 56.21 -14.72
CA MET A 1 36.11 54.90 -15.42
C MET A 1 36.36 53.72 -14.48
N GLU A 2 37.11 53.89 -13.38
CA GLU A 2 37.48 52.78 -12.48
C GLU A 2 36.32 52.17 -11.65
N ALA A 3 35.26 52.95 -11.34
CA ALA A 3 34.10 52.43 -10.62
C ALA A 3 33.33 51.35 -11.39
N SER A 4 33.29 51.44 -12.73
CA SER A 4 32.59 50.48 -13.59
C SER A 4 33.37 49.16 -13.78
N THR A 5 34.69 49.17 -13.60
CA THR A 5 35.51 47.96 -13.70
C THR A 5 35.47 47.13 -12.43
N ALA A 6 35.38 47.78 -11.25
CA ALA A 6 35.25 47.09 -9.96
C ALA A 6 33.92 46.32 -9.85
N GLU A 7 32.81 46.93 -10.24
CA GLU A 7 31.48 46.28 -10.22
C GLU A 7 31.42 45.06 -11.17
N ARG A 8 32.10 45.11 -12.32
CA ARG A 8 32.22 43.97 -13.24
C ARG A 8 33.05 42.83 -12.65
N GLN A 9 34.13 43.15 -11.94
CA GLN A 9 34.96 42.15 -11.25
C GLN A 9 34.20 41.48 -10.10
N GLU A 10 33.41 42.23 -9.33
CA GLU A 10 32.56 41.67 -8.28
C GLU A 10 31.45 40.77 -8.86
N ALA A 11 30.82 41.19 -9.97
CA ALA A 11 29.83 40.38 -10.67
C ALA A 11 30.42 39.08 -11.21
N GLU A 12 31.61 39.12 -11.81
CA GLU A 12 32.34 37.93 -12.27
C GLU A 12 32.71 36.99 -11.11
N GLN A 13 33.16 37.53 -9.97
CA GLN A 13 33.45 36.74 -8.77
C GLN A 13 32.19 36.08 -8.21
N ARG A 14 31.07 36.81 -8.15
CA ARG A 14 29.78 36.26 -7.69
C ARG A 14 29.24 35.20 -8.65
N GLN A 15 29.41 35.41 -9.95
CA GLN A 15 29.04 34.43 -10.98
C GLN A 15 29.89 33.16 -10.87
N ALA A 16 31.20 33.30 -10.64
CA ALA A 16 32.10 32.16 -10.40
C ALA A 16 31.74 31.40 -9.12
N GLN A 17 31.42 32.11 -8.03
CA GLN A 17 30.97 31.49 -6.77
C GLN A 17 29.64 30.74 -6.94
N LEU A 18 28.66 31.34 -7.62
CA LEU A 18 27.38 30.69 -7.90
C LEU A 18 27.54 29.46 -8.79
N ALA A 19 28.37 29.55 -9.84
CA ALA A 19 28.67 28.40 -10.71
C ALA A 19 29.34 27.25 -9.94
N ALA A 20 30.27 27.56 -9.02
CA ALA A 20 30.88 26.56 -8.16
C ALA A 20 29.88 25.90 -7.20
N GLN A 21 28.96 26.68 -6.61
CA GLN A 21 27.89 26.14 -5.76
C GLN A 21 26.92 25.24 -6.53
N VAL A 22 26.53 25.62 -7.75
CA VAL A 22 25.66 24.79 -8.61
C VAL A 22 26.36 23.50 -9.00
N ALA A 23 27.64 23.55 -9.36
CA ALA A 23 28.41 22.36 -9.70
C ALA A 23 28.53 21.39 -8.51
N ALA A 24 28.78 21.91 -7.30
CA ALA A 24 28.82 21.12 -6.08
C ALA A 24 27.45 20.48 -5.79
N ALA A 25 26.36 21.27 -5.86
CA ALA A 25 25.01 20.76 -5.65
C ALA A 25 24.60 19.70 -6.69
N GLN A 26 25.00 19.86 -7.95
CA GLN A 26 24.76 18.87 -9.01
C GLN A 26 25.54 17.58 -8.78
N ALA A 27 26.80 17.66 -8.33
CA ALA A 27 27.59 16.48 -7.99
C ALA A 27 26.99 15.71 -6.80
N GLU A 28 26.53 16.42 -5.77
CA GLU A 28 25.82 15.82 -4.63
C GLU A 28 24.49 15.19 -5.06
N ALA A 29 23.70 15.87 -5.90
CA ALA A 29 22.44 15.35 -6.43
C ALA A 29 22.68 14.07 -7.26
N ALA A 30 23.69 14.05 -8.13
CA ALA A 30 24.03 12.88 -8.94
C ALA A 30 24.49 11.69 -8.06
N ALA A 31 25.28 11.96 -7.01
CA ALA A 31 25.70 10.94 -6.06
C ALA A 31 24.50 10.36 -5.28
N MET A 32 23.56 11.23 -4.86
CA MET A 32 22.33 10.83 -4.18
C MET A 32 21.42 10.01 -5.11
N GLU A 33 21.29 10.41 -6.36
CA GLU A 33 20.49 9.70 -7.36
C GLU A 33 21.03 8.30 -7.62
N ARG A 34 22.36 8.15 -7.77
CA ARG A 34 22.97 6.82 -7.93
C ARG A 34 22.65 5.91 -6.75
N LYS A 35 22.84 6.40 -5.53
CA LYS A 35 22.55 5.64 -4.31
C LYS A 35 21.07 5.27 -4.20
N PHE A 36 20.18 6.20 -4.57
CA PHE A 36 18.74 5.96 -4.58
C PHE A 36 18.35 4.86 -5.58
N LEU A 37 18.95 4.87 -6.78
CA LEU A 37 18.70 3.85 -7.81
C LEU A 37 19.18 2.46 -7.38
N GLU A 38 20.36 2.37 -6.75
CA GLU A 38 20.90 1.13 -6.20
C GLU A 38 19.98 0.54 -5.12
N GLU A 39 19.64 1.34 -4.11
CA GLU A 39 18.69 0.97 -3.04
C GLU A 39 17.34 0.53 -3.60
N ARG A 40 16.81 1.25 -4.59
CA ARG A 40 15.53 0.92 -5.21
C ARG A 40 15.58 -0.42 -5.94
N ALA A 41 16.69 -0.71 -6.62
CA ALA A 41 16.89 -2.00 -7.30
C ALA A 41 16.98 -3.16 -6.30
N GLU A 42 17.68 -2.98 -5.18
CA GLU A 42 17.76 -3.99 -4.12
C GLU A 42 16.41 -4.22 -3.45
N ARG A 43 15.69 -3.14 -3.11
CA ARG A 43 14.34 -3.24 -2.54
C ARG A 43 13.39 -4.01 -3.45
N ARG A 44 13.46 -3.80 -4.76
CA ARG A 44 12.66 -4.57 -5.73
C ARG A 44 12.98 -6.05 -5.66
N LYS A 45 14.27 -6.42 -5.68
CA LYS A 45 14.69 -7.83 -5.62
C LYS A 45 14.21 -8.52 -4.35
N VAL A 46 14.38 -7.86 -3.20
CA VAL A 46 13.93 -8.41 -1.90
C VAL A 46 12.40 -8.52 -1.87
N HIS A 47 11.69 -7.51 -2.37
CA HIS A 47 10.23 -7.52 -2.44
C HIS A 47 9.69 -8.65 -3.31
N GLU A 48 10.28 -8.87 -4.49
CA GLU A 48 9.95 -9.98 -5.38
C GLU A 48 10.15 -11.33 -4.70
N GLN A 49 11.32 -11.55 -4.07
CA GLN A 49 11.60 -12.78 -3.34
C GLN A 49 10.58 -13.02 -2.22
N LEU A 50 10.22 -11.99 -1.47
CA LEU A 50 9.21 -12.08 -0.42
C LEU A 50 7.83 -12.44 -0.98
N GLN A 51 7.43 -11.88 -2.12
CA GLN A 51 6.14 -12.23 -2.75
C GLN A 51 6.13 -13.69 -3.22
N VAL A 52 7.21 -14.15 -3.87
CA VAL A 52 7.32 -15.54 -4.33
C VAL A 52 7.27 -16.51 -3.15
N LEU A 53 7.96 -16.21 -2.05
CA LEU A 53 7.96 -17.04 -0.85
C LEU A 53 6.60 -17.09 -0.14
N ARG A 54 5.84 -15.99 -0.16
CA ARG A 54 4.46 -15.96 0.36
C ARG A 54 3.46 -16.69 -0.54
N GLY A 55 3.85 -17.00 -1.78
CA GLY A 55 2.99 -17.64 -2.76
C GLY A 55 2.33 -16.63 -3.71
N ASN A 56 2.30 -17.01 -5.00
CA ASN A 56 1.72 -16.18 -6.07
C ASN A 56 0.20 -16.12 -6.02
N ILE A 57 -0.45 -17.05 -5.33
CA ILE A 57 -1.89 -17.09 -5.10
C ILE A 57 -2.11 -17.03 -3.61
N ARG A 58 -2.87 -16.03 -3.17
CA ARG A 58 -3.24 -15.82 -1.76
C ARG A 58 -4.76 -15.76 -1.66
N VAL A 59 -5.33 -16.52 -0.72
CA VAL A 59 -6.75 -16.55 -0.40
C VAL A 59 -6.94 -15.99 1.01
N MET A 60 -7.65 -14.86 1.09
CA MET A 60 -7.96 -14.21 2.35
C MET A 60 -9.45 -14.25 2.62
N CYS A 61 -9.84 -14.52 3.87
CA CYS A 61 -11.22 -14.48 4.30
C CYS A 61 -11.50 -13.18 5.07
N ARG A 62 -12.56 -12.44 4.72
CA ARG A 62 -13.01 -11.28 5.48
C ARG A 62 -14.43 -11.51 5.98
N VAL A 63 -14.61 -11.52 7.29
CA VAL A 63 -15.93 -11.65 7.91
C VAL A 63 -16.53 -10.26 8.12
N ARG A 64 -17.76 -10.08 7.63
CA ARG A 64 -18.49 -8.83 7.78
C ARG A 64 -19.00 -8.67 9.21
N PRO A 65 -19.01 -7.45 9.78
CA PRO A 65 -19.69 -7.17 11.04
C PRO A 65 -21.17 -7.57 11.02
N PRO A 66 -21.67 -8.20 12.09
CA PRO A 66 -23.09 -8.51 12.22
C PRO A 66 -23.91 -7.22 12.24
N GLN A 67 -25.01 -7.18 11.49
CA GLN A 67 -25.91 -6.01 11.45
C GLN A 67 -26.94 -6.00 12.60
N ALA A 68 -27.08 -7.12 13.30
CA ALA A 68 -27.99 -7.31 14.44
C ALA A 68 -27.23 -7.96 15.59
N SER A 69 -27.75 -7.84 16.82
CA SER A 69 -27.20 -8.42 18.05
C SER A 69 -27.38 -9.94 18.15
N GLY A 70 -27.07 -10.66 17.08
CA GLY A 70 -27.06 -12.12 17.06
C GLY A 70 -25.68 -12.66 17.45
N GLU A 71 -25.65 -13.84 18.06
CA GLU A 71 -24.41 -14.58 18.30
C GLU A 71 -23.74 -14.95 16.96
N SER A 72 -22.44 -14.72 16.86
CA SER A 72 -21.66 -15.09 15.68
C SER A 72 -21.41 -16.60 15.70
N ALA A 73 -21.91 -17.31 14.69
CA ALA A 73 -21.64 -18.74 14.48
C ALA A 73 -20.18 -19.03 14.04
N ILE A 74 -19.28 -18.05 14.17
CA ILE A 74 -17.93 -18.06 13.62
C ILE A 74 -16.94 -17.74 14.75
N THR A 75 -15.92 -18.58 14.89
CA THR A 75 -14.82 -18.44 15.86
C THR A 75 -13.46 -18.40 15.14
N TYR A 76 -12.49 -17.70 15.73
CA TYR A 76 -11.15 -17.50 15.19
C TYR A 76 -10.11 -18.16 16.11
N PRO A 77 -9.81 -19.46 15.94
CA PRO A 77 -8.92 -20.18 16.86
C PRO A 77 -7.46 -19.76 16.72
N LEU A 78 -7.03 -19.46 15.49
CA LEU A 78 -5.65 -19.09 15.15
C LEU A 78 -5.64 -18.04 14.03
N PRO A 79 -4.55 -17.26 13.90
CA PRO A 79 -4.34 -16.42 12.72
C PRO A 79 -4.37 -17.27 11.45
N GLY A 80 -5.24 -16.91 10.49
CA GLY A 80 -5.41 -17.68 9.24
C GLY A 80 -6.42 -18.84 9.33
N ALA A 81 -6.93 -19.17 10.53
CA ALA A 81 -7.93 -20.22 10.70
C ALA A 81 -9.30 -19.65 11.05
N LEU A 82 -10.34 -20.23 10.47
CA LEU A 82 -11.75 -19.88 10.66
C LEU A 82 -12.53 -21.14 11.01
N CYS A 83 -13.24 -21.13 12.14
CA CYS A 83 -14.15 -22.21 12.52
C CYS A 83 -15.59 -21.73 12.41
N VAL A 84 -16.42 -22.45 11.67
CA VAL A 84 -17.86 -22.21 11.56
C VAL A 84 -18.58 -23.30 12.35
N GLN A 85 -19.41 -22.89 13.31
CA GLN A 85 -20.22 -23.79 14.15
C GLN A 85 -21.71 -23.50 13.90
N PRO A 86 -22.34 -24.20 12.94
CA PRO A 86 -23.77 -24.11 12.73
C PRO A 86 -24.53 -24.78 13.88
N PRO A 87 -25.74 -24.31 14.24
CA PRO A 87 -26.53 -24.91 15.32
C PRO A 87 -26.90 -26.39 15.06
N ASP A 88 -27.05 -26.78 13.79
CA ASP A 88 -27.55 -28.11 13.39
C ASP A 88 -26.50 -29.01 12.72
N LYS A 89 -25.23 -28.60 12.67
CA LYS A 89 -24.17 -29.35 11.95
C LYS A 89 -22.85 -29.39 12.72
N ARG A 90 -22.00 -30.37 12.37
CA ARG A 90 -20.63 -30.46 12.90
C ARG A 90 -19.84 -29.20 12.53
N SER A 91 -18.99 -28.75 13.45
CA SER A 91 -18.05 -27.65 13.24
C SER A 91 -17.18 -27.90 12.01
N GLN A 92 -16.98 -26.86 11.21
CA GLN A 92 -16.13 -26.88 10.03
C GLN A 92 -14.98 -25.90 10.22
N GLU A 93 -13.77 -26.38 10.02
CA GLU A 93 -12.55 -25.58 10.09
C GLU A 93 -12.03 -25.31 8.68
N PHE A 94 -11.64 -24.06 8.44
CA PHE A 94 -11.12 -23.58 7.17
C PHE A 94 -9.83 -22.82 7.43
N GLU A 95 -8.82 -23.08 6.59
CA GLU A 95 -7.52 -22.40 6.64
C GLU A 95 -7.37 -21.49 5.41
N PHE A 96 -6.84 -20.30 5.64
CA PHE A 96 -6.63 -19.24 4.67
C PHE A 96 -5.28 -18.57 4.94
N ASP A 97 -4.73 -17.86 3.95
CA ASP A 97 -3.51 -17.05 4.13
C ASP A 97 -3.70 -15.93 5.16
N ALA A 98 -4.92 -15.41 5.26
CA ALA A 98 -5.31 -14.45 6.29
C ALA A 98 -6.81 -14.54 6.55
N VAL A 99 -7.20 -14.35 7.82
CA VAL A 99 -8.61 -14.27 8.24
C VAL A 99 -8.82 -12.96 8.99
N PHE A 100 -9.67 -12.09 8.43
CA PHE A 100 -10.03 -10.80 9.01
C PHE A 100 -11.34 -10.91 9.78
N SER A 101 -11.28 -10.59 11.07
CA SER A 101 -12.44 -10.54 11.94
C SER A 101 -13.33 -9.33 11.62
N PRO A 102 -14.58 -9.31 12.08
CA PRO A 102 -15.49 -8.17 11.98
C PRO A 102 -14.91 -6.83 12.42
N HIS A 103 -13.96 -6.85 13.35
CA HIS A 103 -13.42 -5.65 13.96
C HIS A 103 -12.28 -5.03 13.16
N VAL A 104 -11.78 -5.74 12.14
CA VAL A 104 -10.67 -5.28 11.30
C VAL A 104 -11.14 -4.17 10.37
N SER A 105 -10.40 -3.05 10.42
CA SER A 105 -10.62 -1.88 9.59
C SER A 105 -10.25 -2.11 8.13
N GLN A 106 -10.76 -1.26 7.23
CA GLN A 106 -10.38 -1.33 5.82
C GLN A 106 -8.88 -1.04 5.60
N ALA A 107 -8.28 -0.20 6.45
CA ALA A 107 -6.86 0.15 6.36
C ALA A 107 -5.98 -1.08 6.65
N GLU A 108 -6.29 -1.84 7.69
CA GLU A 108 -5.56 -3.06 8.04
C GLU A 108 -5.68 -4.13 6.93
N VAL A 109 -6.86 -4.26 6.31
CA VAL A 109 -7.03 -5.13 5.13
C VAL A 109 -6.18 -4.64 3.95
N PHE A 110 -6.10 -3.33 3.75
CA PHE A 110 -5.28 -2.74 2.68
C PHE A 110 -3.79 -2.95 2.92
N ASP A 111 -3.31 -2.87 4.16
CA ASP A 111 -1.89 -3.08 4.50
C ASP A 111 -1.41 -4.49 4.13
N GLU A 112 -2.28 -5.51 4.22
CA GLU A 112 -1.98 -6.87 3.77
C GLU A 112 -1.89 -7.04 2.24
N VAL A 113 -2.58 -6.16 1.50
CA VAL A 113 -2.66 -6.16 0.04
C VAL A 113 -1.66 -5.17 -0.58
N LEU A 114 -1.20 -4.19 0.19
CA LEU A 114 -0.21 -3.18 -0.21
C LEU A 114 1.06 -3.76 -0.86
N PRO A 115 1.62 -4.91 -0.42
CA PRO A 115 2.75 -5.52 -1.11
C PRO A 115 2.44 -5.92 -2.57
N LEU A 116 1.21 -6.37 -2.85
CA LEU A 116 0.77 -6.68 -4.21
C LEU A 116 0.61 -5.41 -5.05
N VAL A 117 0.09 -4.33 -4.46
CA VAL A 117 0.00 -3.02 -5.12
C VAL A 117 1.39 -2.48 -5.49
N ARG A 118 2.38 -2.67 -4.61
CA ARG A 118 3.79 -2.33 -4.90
C ARG A 118 4.35 -3.15 -6.07
N SER A 119 4.07 -4.46 -6.11
CA SER A 119 4.45 -5.28 -7.27
C SER A 119 3.82 -4.78 -8.56
N CYS A 120 2.56 -4.34 -8.53
CA CYS A 120 1.91 -3.71 -9.69
C CYS A 120 2.64 -2.43 -10.13
N ALA A 121 3.07 -1.58 -9.18
CA ALA A 121 3.84 -0.38 -9.48
C ALA A 121 5.25 -0.68 -10.03
N ASP A 122 5.82 -1.84 -9.70
CA ASP A 122 7.09 -2.33 -10.25
C ASP A 122 6.96 -3.01 -11.63
N GLY A 123 5.74 -3.15 -12.15
CA GLY A 123 5.46 -3.70 -13.49
C GLY A 123 5.02 -5.16 -13.51
N TYR A 124 4.68 -5.74 -12.35
CA TYR A 124 4.13 -7.10 -12.29
C TYR A 124 2.61 -7.09 -12.50
N ASN A 125 2.11 -8.10 -13.21
CA ASN A 125 0.67 -8.29 -13.37
C ASN A 125 0.08 -8.84 -12.07
N VAL A 126 -0.84 -8.09 -11.48
CA VAL A 126 -1.51 -8.44 -10.22
C VAL A 126 -3.01 -8.46 -10.46
N CYS A 127 -3.68 -9.46 -9.89
CA CYS A 127 -5.13 -9.57 -9.97
C CYS A 127 -5.74 -9.80 -8.59
N ILE A 128 -6.76 -8.99 -8.25
CA ILE A 128 -7.47 -9.06 -6.98
C ILE A 128 -8.95 -9.27 -7.28
N PHE A 129 -9.51 -10.34 -6.72
CA PHE A 129 -10.92 -10.66 -6.83
C PHE A 129 -11.55 -10.74 -5.44
N ALA A 130 -12.79 -10.30 -5.32
CA ALA A 130 -13.60 -10.56 -4.13
C ALA A 130 -14.70 -11.56 -4.46
N TYR A 131 -14.77 -12.65 -3.70
CA TYR A 131 -15.75 -13.70 -3.86
C TYR A 131 -16.71 -13.76 -2.67
N GLY A 132 -17.94 -14.24 -2.89
CA GLY A 132 -18.95 -14.44 -1.85
C GLY A 132 -20.37 -14.09 -2.31
N GLN A 133 -21.37 -14.43 -1.48
CA GLN A 133 -22.78 -14.17 -1.78
C GLN A 133 -23.14 -12.67 -1.83
N THR A 134 -24.28 -12.32 -2.42
CA THR A 134 -24.82 -10.94 -2.36
C THR A 134 -24.98 -10.50 -0.91
N GLY A 135 -24.55 -9.28 -0.60
CA GLY A 135 -24.57 -8.74 0.78
C GLY A 135 -23.34 -9.08 1.64
N SER A 136 -22.43 -9.96 1.19
CA SER A 136 -21.23 -10.36 1.97
C SER A 136 -20.16 -9.27 2.11
N GLY A 137 -20.30 -8.13 1.41
CA GLY A 137 -19.36 -7.01 1.51
C GLY A 137 -18.30 -6.93 0.40
N LYS A 138 -18.39 -7.71 -0.69
CA LYS A 138 -17.46 -7.64 -1.84
C LYS A 138 -17.21 -6.20 -2.34
N THR A 139 -18.29 -5.47 -2.65
CA THR A 139 -18.22 -4.08 -3.14
C THR A 139 -17.64 -3.13 -2.11
N HIS A 140 -17.96 -3.34 -0.82
CA HIS A 140 -17.39 -2.58 0.30
C HIS A 140 -15.88 -2.83 0.42
N THR A 141 -15.44 -4.08 0.24
CA THR A 141 -14.02 -4.46 0.32
C THR A 141 -13.19 -3.91 -0.83
N ILE A 142 -13.71 -3.93 -2.07
CA ILE A 142 -12.97 -3.45 -3.26
C ILE A 142 -12.99 -1.92 -3.36
N PHE A 143 -14.17 -1.31 -3.27
CA PHE A 143 -14.37 0.10 -3.62
C PHE A 143 -14.60 1.02 -2.42
N ALA A 144 -14.85 0.47 -1.23
CA ALA A 144 -15.15 1.23 -0.01
C ALA A 144 -16.23 2.33 -0.17
N TYR A 145 -17.26 2.11 -1.01
CA TYR A 145 -18.38 3.04 -1.15
C TYR A 145 -19.05 3.29 0.20
N GLY A 146 -19.08 4.55 0.66
CA GLY A 146 -19.91 4.99 1.79
C GLY A 146 -19.21 5.58 3.02
N GLN A 147 -17.88 5.74 3.03
CA GLN A 147 -17.21 6.51 4.11
C GLN A 147 -16.94 7.96 3.70
N THR A 148 -18.02 8.72 3.47
CA THR A 148 -17.98 10.19 3.47
C THR A 148 -18.65 10.67 4.76
N GLY A 149 -17.94 10.53 5.88
CA GLY A 149 -18.48 10.87 7.20
C GLY A 149 -17.38 11.25 8.19
N SER A 150 -17.14 12.56 8.29
CA SER A 150 -16.72 13.32 9.48
C SER A 150 -15.58 12.87 10.41
N ASP A 151 -14.74 11.89 10.07
CA ASP A 151 -13.55 11.59 10.88
C ASP A 151 -12.25 11.81 10.09
N LYS A 152 -11.56 12.91 10.40
CA LYS A 152 -10.36 13.39 9.70
C LYS A 152 -9.07 12.70 10.16
N THR A 153 -9.14 11.58 10.88
CA THR A 153 -7.94 10.97 11.48
C THR A 153 -7.53 9.61 10.92
N HIS A 154 -8.42 8.85 10.29
CA HIS A 154 -8.04 7.60 9.62
C HIS A 154 -8.69 7.49 8.24
N LYS A 155 -7.92 7.87 7.21
CA LYS A 155 -8.33 7.79 5.80
C LYS A 155 -8.53 6.30 5.45
N ALA A 156 -9.77 5.81 5.46
CA ALA A 156 -10.10 4.47 4.98
C ALA A 156 -9.76 4.39 3.48
N LEU A 157 -8.57 3.88 3.15
CA LEU A 157 -8.12 3.73 1.78
C LEU A 157 -8.86 2.54 1.14
N PRO A 158 -9.56 2.74 0.00
CA PRO A 158 -10.10 1.62 -0.75
C PRO A 158 -8.97 0.74 -1.28
N MET A 159 -9.24 -0.56 -1.49
CA MET A 159 -8.25 -1.46 -2.09
C MET A 159 -7.83 -1.04 -3.50
N ILE A 160 -8.72 -0.32 -4.21
CA ILE A 160 -8.40 0.38 -5.44
C ILE A 160 -8.52 1.88 -5.17
N PRO A 161 -7.42 2.65 -5.09
CA PRO A 161 -7.52 4.10 -5.02
C PRO A 161 -8.18 4.63 -6.29
N ALA A 162 -9.09 5.58 -6.16
CA ALA A 162 -9.84 6.17 -7.28
C ALA A 162 -8.91 6.77 -8.38
N SER A 163 -7.64 7.03 -8.05
CA SER A 163 -6.62 7.52 -8.97
C SER A 163 -5.86 6.44 -9.75
N ALA A 164 -6.05 5.15 -9.46
CA ALA A 164 -5.37 4.04 -10.15
C ALA A 164 -6.16 3.49 -11.35
N CYS A 165 -7.24 4.17 -11.79
CA CYS A 165 -7.87 3.90 -13.06
C CYS A 165 -6.98 4.46 -14.18
N VAL A 166 -5.88 3.76 -14.48
CA VAL A 166 -5.06 4.03 -15.66
C VAL A 166 -5.87 3.58 -16.87
N ARG A 167 -6.19 4.54 -17.73
CA ARG A 167 -6.72 4.30 -19.07
C ARG A 167 -5.58 4.05 -20.04
#